data_AF-A0A919U7N9-F1
#
_entry.id   AF-A0A919U7N9-F1
#
_cell.length_a   1.000
_cell.length_b   1.000
_cell.length_c   1.000
_cell.angle_alpha   90.00
_cell.angle_beta   90.00
_cell.angle_gamma   90.00
#
_symmetry.space_group_name_H-M   'P 1'
#
loop_
_entity.id
_entity.type
_entity.pdbx_description
1 polymer ?
#
loop_
_entity_poly.entity_id
_entity_poly.type
_entity_poly.pdbx_seq_one_letter_code
_entity_poly.pdbx_strand_id
1 'polypeptide(L)'
;MTDYGHELRFGTFLPAEAATAGETLRLAVLTEELGLDLASVQDHPYQARFLDAWTLLSVIAAQTSTLSVFPNVANLPLRPPAVLARAAASLDVLTGGRVELGLGAGAFWDAIAGMGGDVLTPGASIEALEEAVGVIRALWSTERSARVDGTHYRLRGAHPGPPAAHPIGIWIGGIKPRMLRLIGRVADGWLPSAPYVPVPQLTDGNRRIDDAALAAGRDPSAVRRLYNVVPGQAPLAGPPRLWAEQVAELALTEGMSTFILMVRAGGDSELRRFALDVVPEAKELVAAARSAALTTPPPGEAASRAVASSASAGASAVTASGGAVPSGGAVPSGGAVPSGGAVPSGGAVVHDPATSDGAGRRAVTVWDESARPTGPAPDPAVPLTAAQRASGQHLVDVHDHLRQELEQLRDLVEQVAAGAIDLGDARSMINTMTMRQNSWTLGTYCESYCRVVTTHHTIEDVNLFPRLRAADPRLVPVVDRLEAEHHVIAEVLERVDAALVAMVSRPDGIAAVRQAVGLLTDTLLSHLAYEERELVEPLGRLRIL
;
A
#
# COMPACT_ATOMS: atom_id res chain seq x y z
N MET A 1 13.24 -4.52 9.91
CA MET A 1 12.12 -3.56 9.83
C MET A 1 12.21 -2.89 8.48
N THR A 2 11.08 -2.70 7.81
CA THR A 2 10.95 -1.96 6.55
C THR A 2 10.71 -0.47 6.77
N ASP A 3 10.26 -0.06 7.97
CA ASP A 3 10.31 1.34 8.38
C ASP A 3 11.77 1.81 8.54
N TYR A 4 12.18 2.74 7.65
CA TYR A 4 13.51 3.37 7.65
C TYR A 4 13.62 4.55 8.64
N GLY A 5 12.61 4.80 9.49
CA GLY A 5 12.62 5.85 10.52
C GLY A 5 12.46 7.27 9.99
N HIS A 6 12.16 7.43 8.70
CA HIS A 6 12.02 8.73 8.05
C HIS A 6 10.82 9.52 8.56
N GLU A 7 10.97 10.85 8.64
CA GLU A 7 9.85 11.77 8.72
C GLU A 7 8.94 11.65 7.49
N LEU A 8 7.63 11.67 7.72
CA LEU A 8 6.61 11.60 6.67
C LEU A 8 6.42 12.97 6.02
N ARG A 9 6.71 13.05 4.72
CA ARG A 9 6.42 14.22 3.88
C ARG A 9 5.16 13.96 3.04
N PHE A 10 4.40 15.00 2.75
CA PHE A 10 3.16 14.94 1.99
C PHE A 10 3.11 16.05 0.95
N GLY A 11 2.44 15.82 -0.17
CA GLY A 11 2.37 16.83 -1.21
C GLY A 11 1.52 16.45 -2.40
N THR A 12 1.65 17.22 -3.48
CA THR A 12 0.79 17.10 -4.66
C THR A 12 1.56 16.82 -5.95
N PHE A 13 0.94 16.05 -6.84
CA PHE A 13 1.27 15.97 -8.25
C PHE A 13 0.15 16.72 -8.98
N LEU A 14 0.50 17.91 -9.45
CA LEU A 14 -0.40 18.88 -10.06
C LEU A 14 -0.49 18.66 -11.58
N PRO A 15 -1.63 19.02 -12.21
CA PRO A 15 -1.77 18.94 -13.66
C PRO A 15 -0.80 19.92 -14.36
N ALA A 16 -0.30 19.54 -15.53
CA ALA A 16 0.63 20.37 -16.31
C ALA A 16 -0.03 21.09 -17.50
N GLU A 17 -1.36 21.01 -17.65
CA GLU A 17 -2.06 21.50 -18.84
C GLU A 17 -2.12 23.02 -18.94
N ALA A 18 -1.76 23.57 -20.10
CA ALA A 18 -1.82 25.01 -20.37
C ALA A 18 -3.26 25.57 -20.25
N ALA A 19 -4.28 24.76 -20.56
CA ALA A 19 -5.69 25.11 -20.43
C ALA A 19 -6.14 25.35 -18.97
N THR A 20 -5.46 24.73 -18.00
CA THR A 20 -5.76 24.84 -16.56
C THR A 20 -4.60 25.48 -15.78
N ALA A 21 -3.74 26.26 -16.46
CA ALA A 21 -2.54 26.86 -15.87
C ALA A 21 -2.83 27.71 -14.61
N GLY A 22 -3.84 28.60 -14.66
CA GLY A 22 -4.21 29.44 -13.52
C GLY A 22 -4.75 28.64 -12.33
N GLU A 23 -5.47 27.54 -12.61
CA GLU A 23 -5.95 26.62 -11.58
C GLU A 23 -4.80 25.81 -10.96
N THR A 24 -3.85 25.37 -11.79
CA THR A 24 -2.64 24.66 -11.36
C THR A 24 -1.84 25.49 -10.35
N LEU A 25 -1.64 26.78 -10.64
CA LEU A 25 -0.96 27.71 -9.74
C LEU A 25 -1.74 27.91 -8.43
N ARG A 26 -3.07 28.04 -8.53
CA ARG A 26 -3.95 28.15 -7.34
C ARG A 26 -3.93 26.89 -6.47
N LEU A 27 -3.89 25.70 -7.08
CA LEU A 27 -3.74 24.42 -6.37
C LEU A 27 -2.36 24.29 -5.71
N ALA A 28 -1.30 24.85 -6.31
CA ALA A 28 0.03 24.89 -5.69
C ALA A 28 0.07 25.81 -4.45
N VAL A 29 -0.54 26.99 -4.53
CA VAL A 29 -0.71 27.87 -3.35
C VAL A 29 -1.56 27.18 -2.29
N LEU A 30 -2.68 26.55 -2.67
CA LEU A 30 -3.51 25.78 -1.74
C LEU A 30 -2.77 24.60 -1.09
N THR A 31 -1.83 23.96 -1.81
CA THR A 31 -0.96 22.91 -1.26
C THR A 31 -0.11 23.46 -0.09
N GLU A 32 0.44 24.68 -0.23
CA GLU A 32 1.17 25.36 0.84
C GLU A 32 0.25 25.84 1.99
N GLU A 33 -0.89 26.46 1.68
CA GLU A 33 -1.86 26.94 2.68
C GLU A 33 -2.39 25.83 3.58
N LEU A 34 -2.43 24.59 3.08
CA LEU A 34 -2.83 23.40 3.82
C LEU A 34 -1.67 22.70 4.57
N GLY A 35 -0.47 23.27 4.56
CA GLY A 35 0.68 22.77 5.30
C GLY A 35 1.33 21.50 4.72
N LEU A 36 1.20 21.27 3.41
CA LEU A 36 1.90 20.17 2.73
C LEU A 36 3.32 20.59 2.32
N ASP A 37 4.23 19.62 2.27
CA ASP A 37 5.69 19.83 2.18
C ASP A 37 6.20 20.08 0.75
N LEU A 38 5.46 19.61 -0.27
CA LEU A 38 5.94 19.56 -1.66
C LEU A 38 4.85 19.60 -2.74
N ALA A 39 5.19 20.13 -3.90
CA ALA A 39 4.40 20.05 -5.12
C ALA A 39 5.25 19.66 -6.33
N SER A 40 4.63 18.96 -7.28
CA SER A 40 5.32 18.41 -8.44
C SER A 40 4.49 18.43 -9.71
N VAL A 41 5.16 18.43 -10.85
CA VAL A 41 4.54 18.39 -12.18
C VAL A 41 5.29 17.42 -13.09
N GLN A 42 4.60 16.79 -14.04
CA GLN A 42 5.23 15.88 -15.00
C GLN A 42 6.03 16.63 -16.08
N ASP A 43 7.19 16.08 -16.44
CA ASP A 43 8.00 16.62 -17.56
C ASP A 43 7.79 15.79 -18.83
N HIS A 44 6.86 16.22 -19.67
CA HIS A 44 6.62 15.63 -20.99
C HIS A 44 6.68 16.72 -22.09
N PRO A 45 7.87 17.20 -22.48
CA PRO A 45 8.02 18.34 -23.41
C PRO A 45 7.37 18.14 -24.79
N TYR A 46 7.15 16.89 -25.19
CA TYR A 46 6.47 16.50 -26.43
C TYR A 46 4.92 16.54 -26.34
N GLN A 47 4.33 16.74 -25.16
CA GLN A 47 2.88 16.90 -25.02
C GLN A 47 2.48 18.35 -25.28
N ALA A 48 2.00 18.64 -26.50
CA ALA A 48 1.67 20.00 -26.94
C ALA A 48 0.58 20.73 -26.11
N ARG A 49 -0.15 20.02 -25.25
CA ARG A 49 -1.12 20.60 -24.28
C ARG A 49 -0.47 21.04 -22.97
N PHE A 50 0.74 20.60 -22.67
CA PHE A 50 1.39 20.83 -21.38
C PHE A 50 2.30 22.06 -21.43
N LEU A 51 2.47 22.69 -20.26
CA LEU A 51 3.49 23.68 -20.02
C LEU A 51 4.87 23.01 -19.86
N ASP A 52 5.93 23.77 -20.12
CA ASP A 52 7.29 23.35 -19.75
C ASP A 52 7.42 23.21 -18.23
N ALA A 53 7.82 22.03 -17.77
CA ALA A 53 7.85 21.70 -16.34
C ALA A 53 8.73 22.65 -15.52
N TRP A 54 9.93 22.99 -15.98
CA TRP A 54 10.85 23.88 -15.25
C TRP A 54 10.34 25.32 -15.19
N THR A 55 9.71 25.80 -16.26
CA THR A 55 9.05 27.11 -16.30
C THR A 55 7.87 27.15 -15.32
N LEU A 56 7.01 26.13 -15.31
CA LEU A 56 5.88 26.03 -14.39
C LEU A 56 6.34 25.92 -12.93
N LEU A 57 7.31 25.07 -12.62
CA LEU A 57 7.88 24.92 -11.27
C LEU A 57 8.51 26.23 -10.77
N SER A 58 9.17 27.00 -11.64
CA SER A 58 9.72 28.31 -11.28
C SER A 58 8.63 29.33 -10.91
N VAL A 59 7.50 29.31 -11.62
CA VAL A 59 6.35 30.20 -11.34
C VAL A 59 5.57 29.76 -10.09
N ILE A 60 5.50 28.45 -9.82
CA ILE A 60 4.97 27.91 -8.56
C ILE A 60 5.84 28.36 -7.40
N ALA A 61 7.15 28.10 -7.47
CA ALA A 61 8.12 28.42 -6.43
C ALA A 61 8.22 29.92 -6.10
N ALA A 62 7.90 30.80 -7.05
CA ALA A 62 7.83 32.25 -6.86
C ALA A 62 6.51 32.73 -6.21
N GLN A 63 5.47 31.89 -6.18
CA GLN A 63 4.19 32.16 -5.52
C GLN A 63 4.04 31.41 -4.18
N THR A 64 5.02 30.61 -3.80
CA THR A 64 5.06 29.83 -2.56
C THR A 64 6.34 30.14 -1.78
N SER A 65 6.29 29.97 -0.46
CA SER A 65 7.30 30.44 0.49
C SER A 65 8.04 29.31 1.21
N THR A 66 7.37 28.19 1.46
CA THR A 66 7.87 27.01 2.18
C THR A 66 7.82 25.73 1.34
N LEU A 67 6.93 25.67 0.34
CA LEU A 67 6.68 24.48 -0.47
C LEU A 67 7.89 24.06 -1.29
N SER A 68 8.29 22.79 -1.20
CA SER A 68 9.34 22.22 -2.06
C SER A 68 8.81 21.91 -3.46
N VAL A 69 9.61 22.10 -4.51
CA VAL A 69 9.20 21.89 -5.91
C VAL A 69 10.14 20.95 -6.64
N PHE A 70 9.58 20.07 -7.48
CA PHE A 70 10.38 19.16 -8.32
C PHE A 70 9.61 18.64 -9.56
N PRO A 71 10.32 18.28 -10.64
CA PRO A 71 9.72 17.56 -11.76
C PRO A 71 9.51 16.08 -11.40
N ASN A 72 8.36 15.51 -11.75
CA ASN A 72 7.94 14.14 -11.40
C ASN A 72 7.63 13.33 -12.67
N VAL A 73 8.62 12.81 -13.40
CA VAL A 73 10.07 13.04 -13.27
C VAL A 73 10.63 13.74 -14.51
N ALA A 74 11.76 14.45 -14.39
CA ALA A 74 12.42 15.13 -15.51
C ALA A 74 12.77 14.15 -16.65
N ASN A 75 12.54 14.58 -17.89
CA ASN A 75 12.79 13.77 -19.08
C ASN A 75 14.27 13.89 -19.51
N LEU A 76 15.15 13.05 -18.95
CA LEU A 76 16.60 13.11 -19.22
C LEU A 76 16.95 13.15 -20.72
N PRO A 77 16.35 12.33 -21.61
CA PRO A 77 16.64 12.38 -23.06
C PRO A 77 16.41 13.74 -23.74
N LEU A 78 15.56 14.61 -23.18
CA LEU A 78 15.29 15.97 -23.68
C LEU A 78 15.88 17.07 -22.79
N ARG A 79 16.63 16.71 -21.74
CA ARG A 79 17.11 17.62 -20.70
C ARG A 79 18.58 17.30 -20.38
N PRO A 80 19.57 17.87 -21.09
CA PRO A 80 20.98 17.56 -20.88
C PRO A 80 21.40 17.71 -19.41
N PRO A 81 22.08 16.72 -18.80
CA PRO A 81 22.25 16.66 -17.34
C PRO A 81 23.05 17.84 -16.77
N ALA A 82 24.00 18.40 -17.52
CA ALA A 82 24.72 19.60 -17.12
C ALA A 82 23.82 20.86 -17.04
N VAL A 83 22.80 20.93 -17.90
CA VAL A 83 21.81 22.02 -17.90
C VAL A 83 20.81 21.80 -16.77
N LEU A 84 20.35 20.55 -16.53
CA LEU A 84 19.51 20.20 -15.38
C LEU A 84 20.19 20.56 -14.05
N ALA A 85 21.45 20.17 -13.87
CA ALA A 85 22.21 20.49 -12.65
C ALA A 85 22.24 22.00 -12.38
N ARG A 86 22.51 22.80 -13.41
CA ARG A 86 22.53 24.27 -13.30
C ARG A 86 21.13 24.85 -13.06
N ALA A 87 20.09 24.31 -13.69
CA ALA A 87 18.71 24.77 -13.51
C ALA A 87 18.21 24.52 -12.09
N ALA A 88 18.39 23.29 -11.58
CA ALA A 88 18.02 22.90 -10.22
C ALA A 88 18.75 23.76 -9.18
N ALA A 89 20.08 23.87 -9.25
CA ALA A 89 20.86 24.69 -8.30
C ALA A 89 20.51 26.19 -8.38
N SER A 90 20.18 26.71 -9.57
CA SER A 90 19.75 28.11 -9.70
C SER A 90 18.38 28.35 -9.08
N LEU A 91 17.41 27.47 -9.30
CA LEU A 91 16.09 27.57 -8.67
C LEU A 91 16.19 27.32 -7.16
N ASP A 92 17.11 26.47 -6.71
CA ASP A 92 17.33 26.22 -5.27
C ASP A 92 17.84 27.45 -4.53
N VAL A 93 18.81 28.17 -5.13
CA VAL A 93 19.28 29.46 -4.62
C VAL A 93 18.18 30.52 -4.64
N LEU A 94 17.34 30.56 -5.68
CA LEU A 94 16.21 31.50 -5.77
C LEU A 94 15.09 31.21 -4.76
N THR A 95 14.92 29.95 -4.37
CA THR A 95 13.87 29.51 -3.44
C THR A 95 14.32 29.44 -1.98
N GLY A 96 15.62 29.47 -1.72
CA GLY A 96 16.20 29.36 -0.38
C GLY A 96 16.32 27.91 0.12
N GLY A 97 16.49 26.93 -0.78
CA GLY A 97 16.65 25.51 -0.41
C GLY A 97 15.38 24.66 -0.54
N ARG A 98 14.58 24.86 -1.60
CA ARG A 98 13.27 24.19 -1.78
C ARG A 98 13.15 23.42 -3.10
N VAL A 99 14.25 22.96 -3.69
CA VAL A 99 14.22 22.23 -4.97
C VAL A 99 14.73 20.81 -4.84
N GLU A 100 13.96 19.84 -5.31
CA GLU A 100 14.37 18.43 -5.40
C GLU A 100 14.44 18.03 -6.89
N LEU A 101 15.19 16.98 -7.25
CA LEU A 101 15.33 16.54 -8.64
C LEU A 101 14.78 15.14 -8.87
N GLY A 102 13.50 15.05 -9.24
CA GLY A 102 12.96 13.84 -9.83
C GLY A 102 13.52 13.63 -11.24
N LEU A 103 14.12 12.46 -11.53
CA LEU A 103 14.81 12.16 -12.78
C LEU A 103 14.38 10.81 -13.38
N GLY A 104 14.14 10.77 -14.69
CA GLY A 104 13.72 9.56 -15.40
C GLY A 104 14.49 9.34 -16.71
N ALA A 105 14.74 8.08 -17.05
CA ALA A 105 15.47 7.66 -18.26
C ALA A 105 14.71 7.85 -19.58
N GLY A 106 13.47 8.36 -19.55
CA GLY A 106 12.55 8.41 -20.69
C GLY A 106 11.70 7.13 -20.85
N ALA A 107 10.55 7.27 -21.53
CA ALA A 107 9.61 6.17 -21.74
C ALA A 107 8.93 6.20 -23.14
N PHE A 108 8.63 7.41 -23.64
CA PHE A 108 7.91 7.61 -24.91
C PHE A 108 8.88 7.93 -26.04
N TRP A 109 9.63 6.92 -26.51
CA TRP A 109 10.77 7.10 -27.41
C TRP A 109 10.44 7.78 -28.74
N ASP A 110 9.32 7.47 -29.38
CA ASP A 110 8.93 8.12 -30.64
C ASP A 110 8.68 9.62 -30.47
N ALA A 111 8.07 10.02 -29.35
CA ALA A 111 7.79 11.42 -29.02
C ALA A 111 9.06 12.18 -28.58
N ILE A 112 10.00 11.49 -27.93
CA ILE A 112 11.34 11.99 -27.62
C ILE A 112 12.13 12.23 -28.92
N ALA A 113 12.12 11.25 -29.85
CA ALA A 113 12.77 11.36 -31.15
C ALA A 113 12.19 12.49 -32.00
N GLY A 114 10.86 12.67 -31.98
CA GLY A 114 10.17 13.78 -32.66
C GLY A 114 10.58 15.17 -32.16
N MET A 115 11.11 15.27 -30.94
CA MET A 115 11.68 16.50 -30.35
C MET A 115 13.22 16.56 -30.45
N GLY A 116 13.85 15.64 -31.19
CA GLY A 116 15.30 15.60 -31.40
C GLY A 116 16.12 14.95 -30.29
N GLY A 117 15.49 14.22 -29.37
CA GLY A 117 16.19 13.43 -28.36
C GLY A 117 16.70 12.09 -28.89
N ASP A 118 17.85 11.63 -28.40
CA ASP A 118 18.47 10.37 -28.82
C ASP A 118 17.62 9.15 -28.39
N VAL A 119 17.37 8.22 -29.32
CA VAL A 119 16.69 6.96 -29.02
C VAL A 119 17.70 5.93 -28.52
N LEU A 120 17.65 5.65 -27.22
CA LEU A 120 18.54 4.68 -26.57
C LEU A 120 17.87 3.32 -26.39
N THR A 121 18.66 2.25 -26.36
CA THR A 121 18.16 0.94 -25.93
C THR A 121 17.82 0.97 -24.44
N PRO A 122 16.95 0.08 -23.92
CA PRO A 122 16.62 0.03 -22.49
C PRO A 122 17.82 -0.25 -21.56
N GLY A 123 18.93 -0.76 -22.08
CA GLY A 123 20.18 -0.89 -21.33
C GLY A 123 20.95 0.43 -21.30
N ALA A 124 21.15 1.01 -22.48
CA ALA A 124 21.85 2.28 -22.67
C ALA A 124 21.15 3.46 -21.97
N SER A 125 19.81 3.47 -21.86
CA SER A 125 19.10 4.53 -21.14
C SER A 125 19.31 4.47 -19.61
N ILE A 126 19.58 3.28 -19.06
CA ILE A 126 19.93 3.10 -17.64
C ILE A 126 21.40 3.48 -17.41
N GLU A 127 22.31 3.13 -18.34
CA GLU A 127 23.71 3.55 -18.33
C GLU A 127 23.84 5.09 -18.44
N ALA A 128 23.10 5.71 -19.36
CA ALA A 128 22.99 7.16 -19.47
C ALA A 128 22.44 7.80 -18.19
N LEU A 129 21.41 7.23 -17.56
CA LEU A 129 20.87 7.75 -16.30
C LEU A 129 21.92 7.71 -15.17
N GLU A 130 22.71 6.64 -15.08
CA GLU A 130 23.81 6.53 -14.11
C GLU A 130 24.90 7.60 -14.35
N GLU A 131 25.34 7.77 -15.59
CA GLU A 131 26.29 8.82 -15.96
C GLU A 131 25.72 10.24 -15.71
N ALA A 132 24.43 10.45 -15.95
CA ALA A 132 23.75 11.72 -15.70
C ALA A 132 23.77 12.09 -14.21
N VAL A 133 23.51 11.13 -13.31
CA VAL A 133 23.65 11.34 -11.85
C VAL A 133 25.08 11.74 -11.49
N GLY A 134 26.09 11.09 -12.09
CA GLY A 134 27.50 11.47 -11.94
C GLY A 134 27.80 12.90 -12.40
N VAL A 135 27.32 13.30 -13.58
CA VAL A 135 27.44 14.66 -14.13
C VAL A 135 26.77 15.70 -13.22
N ILE A 136 25.57 15.41 -12.73
CA ILE A 136 24.80 16.32 -11.88
C ILE A 136 25.52 16.53 -10.54
N ARG A 137 25.92 15.43 -9.86
CA ARG A 137 26.66 15.51 -8.59
C ARG A 137 28.02 16.19 -8.74
N ALA A 138 28.73 15.97 -9.85
CA ALA A 138 30.00 16.66 -10.11
C ALA A 138 29.81 18.19 -10.27
N LEU A 139 28.69 18.64 -10.85
CA LEU A 139 28.35 20.05 -11.03
C LEU A 139 27.69 20.71 -9.81
N TRP A 140 27.29 19.95 -8.80
CA TRP A 140 26.91 20.44 -7.48
C TRP A 140 28.03 20.34 -6.43
N SER A 141 29.16 19.73 -6.79
CA SER A 141 30.34 19.67 -5.93
C SER A 141 30.99 21.04 -5.72
N THR A 142 31.81 21.16 -4.69
CA THR A 142 32.61 22.36 -4.38
C THR A 142 33.89 22.47 -5.22
N GLU A 143 34.11 21.57 -6.19
CA GLU A 143 35.28 21.62 -7.06
C GLU A 143 35.24 22.80 -8.04
N ARG A 144 36.41 23.33 -8.43
CA ARG A 144 36.46 24.47 -9.37
C ARG A 144 36.23 24.11 -10.84
N SER A 145 36.25 22.82 -11.19
CA SER A 145 36.23 22.31 -12.58
C SER A 145 35.82 20.84 -12.61
N ALA A 146 34.54 20.57 -12.83
CA ALA A 146 33.99 19.23 -12.95
C ALA A 146 34.49 18.52 -14.21
N ARG A 147 34.90 17.25 -14.06
CA ARG A 147 35.33 16.36 -15.15
C ARG A 147 34.60 15.03 -15.05
N VAL A 148 34.03 14.59 -16.17
CA VAL A 148 33.36 13.30 -16.34
C VAL A 148 33.70 12.81 -17.72
N ASP A 149 34.12 11.55 -17.85
CA ASP A 149 34.45 10.94 -19.14
C ASP A 149 33.60 9.68 -19.36
N GLY A 150 32.29 9.91 -19.51
CA GLY A 150 31.31 8.85 -19.77
C GLY A 150 31.22 8.47 -21.25
N THR A 151 30.37 7.49 -21.52
CA THR A 151 29.97 7.03 -22.85
C THR A 151 28.90 7.94 -23.44
N HIS A 152 27.92 8.32 -22.62
CA HIS A 152 26.78 9.17 -22.99
C HIS A 152 27.05 10.65 -22.67
N TYR A 153 27.67 10.94 -21.52
CA TYR A 153 27.90 12.32 -21.08
C TYR A 153 29.35 12.59 -20.68
N ARG A 154 29.87 13.75 -21.11
CA ARG A 154 31.26 14.17 -20.85
C ARG A 154 31.34 15.63 -20.41
N LEU A 155 32.08 15.88 -19.34
CA LEU A 155 32.49 17.22 -18.90
C LEU A 155 34.00 17.36 -19.04
N ARG A 156 34.46 18.37 -19.78
CA ARG A 156 35.89 18.61 -20.07
C ARG A 156 36.46 19.78 -19.25
N GLY A 157 36.20 19.77 -17.95
CA GLY A 157 36.53 20.88 -17.04
C GLY A 157 35.44 21.95 -17.05
N ALA A 158 34.18 21.52 -16.95
CA ALA A 158 33.05 22.44 -16.84
C ALA A 158 33.09 23.12 -15.46
N HIS A 159 32.91 24.43 -15.41
CA HIS A 159 32.78 25.13 -14.13
C HIS A 159 31.38 24.88 -13.55
N PRO A 160 31.26 24.44 -12.28
CA PRO A 160 29.99 24.38 -11.57
C PRO A 160 29.21 25.69 -11.61
N GLY A 161 27.89 25.58 -11.41
CA GLY A 161 27.00 26.72 -11.27
C GLY A 161 27.19 27.45 -9.93
N PRO A 162 26.23 28.31 -9.53
CA PRO A 162 26.15 28.69 -8.12
C PRO A 162 25.99 27.40 -7.28
N PRO A 163 26.60 27.32 -6.08
CA PRO A 163 26.33 26.21 -5.17
C PRO A 163 24.84 26.21 -4.81
N ALA A 164 24.24 25.04 -4.73
CA ALA A 164 22.87 24.90 -4.23
C ALA A 164 22.77 25.41 -2.78
N ALA A 165 21.59 25.91 -2.40
CA ALA A 165 21.35 26.41 -1.04
C ALA A 165 21.23 25.25 -0.03
N HIS A 166 20.83 24.07 -0.49
CA HIS A 166 20.86 22.83 0.29
C HIS A 166 21.31 21.62 -0.56
N PRO A 167 21.55 20.44 0.06
CA PRO A 167 21.83 19.21 -0.67
C PRO A 167 20.60 18.67 -1.41
N ILE A 168 20.37 19.13 -2.64
CA ILE A 168 19.29 18.70 -3.55
C ILE A 168 19.30 17.17 -3.71
N GLY A 169 18.19 16.50 -3.38
CA GLY A 169 18.03 15.06 -3.57
C GLY A 169 17.76 14.67 -5.02
N ILE A 170 18.32 13.55 -5.47
CA ILE A 170 18.02 12.95 -6.77
C ILE A 170 17.09 11.76 -6.59
N TRP A 171 15.83 11.91 -6.99
CA TRP A 171 14.78 10.89 -6.86
C TRP A 171 14.52 10.23 -8.21
N ILE A 172 14.63 8.92 -8.31
CA ILE A 172 14.50 8.23 -9.61
C ILE A 172 13.19 7.46 -9.70
N GLY A 173 12.45 7.74 -10.77
CA GLY A 173 11.28 6.95 -11.18
C GLY A 173 11.72 5.68 -11.92
N GLY A 174 11.28 4.52 -11.46
CA GLY A 174 11.70 3.25 -12.06
C GLY A 174 11.09 2.02 -11.41
N ILE A 175 10.76 1.00 -12.21
CA ILE A 175 9.99 -0.19 -11.74
C ILE A 175 10.64 -1.53 -12.09
N LYS A 176 11.64 -1.56 -12.98
CA LYS A 176 12.24 -2.81 -13.47
C LYS A 176 13.50 -3.17 -12.66
N PRO A 177 13.82 -4.46 -12.45
CA PRO A 177 14.90 -4.88 -11.55
C PRO A 177 16.28 -4.24 -11.80
N ARG A 178 16.65 -3.97 -13.06
CA ARG A 178 17.91 -3.27 -13.38
C ARG A 178 17.90 -1.80 -12.92
N MET A 179 16.76 -1.14 -13.02
CA MET A 179 16.58 0.24 -12.57
C MET A 179 16.54 0.32 -11.03
N LEU A 180 15.83 -0.59 -10.36
CA LEU A 180 15.79 -0.66 -8.89
C LEU A 180 17.19 -0.85 -8.28
N ARG A 181 18.04 -1.67 -8.93
CA ARG A 181 19.47 -1.78 -8.55
C ARG A 181 20.32 -0.55 -8.87
N LEU A 182 19.94 0.28 -9.84
CA LEU A 182 20.59 1.59 -10.04
C LEU A 182 20.22 2.55 -8.90
N ILE A 183 18.92 2.60 -8.56
CA ILE A 183 18.36 3.45 -7.51
C ILE A 183 19.09 3.23 -6.17
N GLY A 184 19.21 1.98 -5.70
CA GLY A 184 19.95 1.67 -4.47
C GLY A 184 21.40 2.14 -4.48
N ARG A 185 22.09 2.06 -5.62
CA ARG A 185 23.50 2.47 -5.74
C ARG A 185 23.71 3.99 -5.77
N VAL A 186 22.87 4.76 -6.46
CA VAL A 186 23.18 6.17 -6.79
C VAL A 186 22.09 7.21 -6.48
N ALA A 187 20.85 6.80 -6.22
CA ALA A 187 19.73 7.73 -5.97
C ALA A 187 19.58 8.06 -4.48
N ASP A 188 18.95 9.20 -4.19
CA ASP A 188 18.56 9.61 -2.84
C ASP A 188 17.07 9.33 -2.58
N GLY A 189 16.31 8.92 -3.60
CA GLY A 189 14.92 8.51 -3.46
C GLY A 189 14.44 7.58 -4.59
N TRP A 190 13.49 6.72 -4.26
CA TRP A 190 12.70 5.93 -5.22
C TRP A 190 11.30 6.53 -5.34
N LEU A 191 10.84 6.78 -6.57
CA LEU A 191 9.56 7.43 -6.86
C LEU A 191 8.67 6.60 -7.83
N PRO A 192 8.06 5.50 -7.35
CA PRO A 192 6.96 4.80 -8.03
C PRO A 192 5.63 5.59 -7.99
N SER A 193 4.69 5.15 -8.83
CA SER A 193 3.29 5.58 -8.80
C SER A 193 2.37 4.36 -8.65
N ALA A 194 1.35 4.45 -7.82
CA ALA A 194 0.43 3.35 -7.53
C ALA A 194 -0.21 2.69 -8.78
N PRO A 195 -0.58 3.43 -9.85
CA PRO A 195 -1.09 2.82 -11.09
C PRO A 195 -0.07 1.94 -11.85
N TYR A 196 1.23 2.02 -11.52
CA TYR A 196 2.31 1.27 -12.19
C TYR A 196 3.04 0.29 -11.27
N VAL A 197 3.02 0.55 -9.95
CA VAL A 197 3.60 -0.30 -8.90
C VAL A 197 2.58 -0.38 -7.78
N PRO A 198 1.63 -1.33 -7.81
CA PRO A 198 0.70 -1.55 -6.71
C PRO A 198 1.44 -2.06 -5.47
N VAL A 199 0.81 -1.94 -4.29
CA VAL A 199 1.41 -2.23 -2.97
C VAL A 199 2.20 -3.55 -2.91
N PRO A 200 1.70 -4.71 -3.41
CA PRO A 200 2.44 -5.97 -3.35
C PRO A 200 3.77 -6.01 -4.13
N GLN A 201 4.02 -5.03 -5.00
CA GLN A 201 5.28 -4.88 -5.74
C GLN A 201 6.27 -3.94 -5.04
N LEU A 202 5.84 -3.19 -4.02
CA LEU A 202 6.71 -2.34 -3.21
C LEU A 202 7.73 -3.18 -2.44
N THR A 203 7.33 -4.32 -1.86
CA THR A 203 8.21 -5.16 -1.04
C THR A 203 9.42 -5.70 -1.81
N ASP A 204 9.22 -6.23 -3.02
CA ASP A 204 10.32 -6.68 -3.90
C ASP A 204 11.12 -5.49 -4.48
N GLY A 205 10.47 -4.33 -4.66
CA GLY A 205 11.13 -3.08 -5.02
C GLY A 205 12.11 -2.61 -3.95
N ASN A 206 11.61 -2.45 -2.72
CA ASN A 206 12.35 -2.14 -1.50
C ASN A 206 13.54 -3.06 -1.32
N ARG A 207 13.31 -4.39 -1.27
CA ARG A 207 14.38 -5.38 -1.12
C ARG A 207 15.48 -5.25 -2.18
N ARG A 208 15.14 -5.04 -3.46
CA ARG A 208 16.14 -4.85 -4.53
C ARG A 208 16.93 -3.55 -4.42
N ILE A 209 16.33 -2.50 -3.87
CA ILE A 209 16.99 -1.22 -3.61
C ILE A 209 17.94 -1.37 -2.42
N ASP A 210 17.48 -2.01 -1.34
CA ASP A 210 18.24 -2.25 -0.12
C ASP A 210 19.45 -3.16 -0.38
N ASP A 211 19.24 -4.30 -1.06
CA ASP A 211 20.30 -5.20 -1.53
C ASP A 211 21.39 -4.43 -2.33
N ALA A 212 20.97 -3.50 -3.18
CA ALA A 212 21.86 -2.72 -4.04
C ALA A 212 22.53 -1.54 -3.34
N ALA A 213 21.89 -0.94 -2.34
CA ALA A 213 22.48 0.07 -1.46
C ALA A 213 23.58 -0.55 -0.61
N LEU A 214 23.27 -1.67 0.06
CA LEU A 214 24.23 -2.44 0.86
C LEU A 214 25.42 -2.92 0.02
N ALA A 215 25.18 -3.45 -1.19
CA ALA A 215 26.25 -3.85 -2.11
C ALA A 215 27.12 -2.68 -2.61
N ALA A 216 26.65 -1.43 -2.52
CA ALA A 216 27.42 -0.21 -2.78
C ALA A 216 28.01 0.44 -1.52
N GLY A 217 27.88 -0.18 -0.34
CA GLY A 217 28.35 0.38 0.92
C GLY A 217 27.52 1.57 1.42
N ARG A 218 26.26 1.68 0.99
CA ARG A 218 25.30 2.70 1.43
C ARG A 218 24.31 2.10 2.43
N ASP A 219 23.88 2.90 3.39
CA ASP A 219 22.75 2.58 4.24
C ASP A 219 21.44 2.62 3.41
N PRO A 220 20.55 1.61 3.49
CA PRO A 220 19.25 1.63 2.81
C PRO A 220 18.37 2.86 3.10
N SER A 221 18.47 3.43 4.31
CA SER A 221 17.79 4.67 4.71
C SER A 221 18.30 5.91 3.95
N ALA A 222 19.53 5.88 3.43
CA ALA A 222 20.05 6.95 2.56
C ALA A 222 19.35 7.01 1.19
N VAL A 223 18.36 6.15 0.94
CA VAL A 223 17.43 6.23 -0.18
C VAL A 223 16.02 6.38 0.41
N ARG A 224 15.37 7.53 0.18
CA ARG A 224 13.97 7.76 0.59
C ARG A 224 13.00 6.94 -0.25
N ARG A 225 11.81 6.65 0.30
CA ARG A 225 10.72 5.96 -0.41
C ARG A 225 9.57 6.94 -0.60
N LEU A 226 9.31 7.31 -1.85
CA LEU A 226 8.23 8.20 -2.25
C LEU A 226 7.17 7.40 -3.00
N TYR A 227 5.91 7.84 -3.01
CA TYR A 227 4.85 7.13 -3.71
C TYR A 227 3.78 8.11 -4.22
N ASN A 228 3.57 8.15 -5.54
CA ASN A 228 2.43 8.88 -6.10
C ASN A 228 1.15 8.07 -5.92
N VAL A 229 0.19 8.62 -5.18
CA VAL A 229 -1.08 8.00 -4.79
C VAL A 229 -2.26 8.70 -5.48
N VAL A 230 -3.31 7.95 -5.81
CA VAL A 230 -4.48 8.45 -6.54
C VAL A 230 -5.72 8.30 -5.67
N PRO A 231 -6.44 9.40 -5.34
CA PRO A 231 -7.70 9.33 -4.60
C PRO A 231 -8.74 8.40 -5.22
N GLY A 232 -9.43 7.63 -4.38
CA GLY A 232 -10.45 6.67 -4.81
C GLY A 232 -9.89 5.45 -5.57
N GLN A 233 -8.58 5.29 -5.64
CA GLN A 233 -7.88 4.12 -6.19
C GLN A 233 -6.88 3.64 -5.15
N ALA A 234 -6.60 2.34 -5.12
CA ALA A 234 -5.62 1.83 -4.17
C ALA A 234 -4.23 2.48 -4.37
N PRO A 235 -3.49 2.77 -3.29
CA PRO A 235 -3.81 2.39 -1.91
C PRO A 235 -4.96 3.18 -1.27
N LEU A 236 -5.28 4.39 -1.75
CA LEU A 236 -6.30 5.29 -1.20
C LEU A 236 -7.72 4.94 -1.70
N ALA A 237 -8.15 3.70 -1.43
CA ALA A 237 -9.46 3.18 -1.82
C ALA A 237 -10.50 3.34 -0.71
N GLY A 238 -11.78 3.41 -1.08
CA GLY A 238 -12.89 3.52 -0.13
C GLY A 238 -13.09 4.93 0.45
N PRO A 239 -13.91 5.07 1.52
CA PRO A 239 -14.19 6.35 2.13
C PRO A 239 -12.92 6.96 2.76
N PRO A 240 -12.69 8.28 2.63
CA PRO A 240 -11.41 8.91 2.98
C PRO A 240 -10.91 8.75 4.42
N ARG A 241 -11.79 8.42 5.37
CA ARG A 241 -11.41 8.05 6.75
C ARG A 241 -10.42 6.86 6.78
N LEU A 242 -10.52 5.93 5.82
CA LEU A 242 -9.61 4.78 5.71
C LEU A 242 -8.24 5.17 5.11
N TRP A 243 -8.12 6.34 4.47
CA TRP A 243 -6.89 6.73 3.80
C TRP A 243 -5.75 7.00 4.80
N ALA A 244 -6.07 7.38 6.03
CA ALA A 244 -5.07 7.63 7.07
C ALA A 244 -4.38 6.33 7.50
N GLU A 245 -5.18 5.27 7.72
CA GLU A 245 -4.70 3.92 8.02
C GLU A 245 -3.91 3.34 6.86
N GLN A 246 -4.42 3.46 5.62
CA GLN A 246 -3.73 2.98 4.41
C GLN A 246 -2.37 3.67 4.19
N VAL A 247 -2.25 4.97 4.51
CA VAL A 247 -0.98 5.71 4.49
C VAL A 247 -0.06 5.25 5.62
N ALA A 248 -0.59 5.06 6.83
CA ALA A 248 0.18 4.61 7.99
C ALA A 248 0.71 3.18 7.80
N GLU A 249 -0.10 2.28 7.27
CA GLU A 249 0.29 0.92 6.87
C GLU A 249 1.48 0.98 5.92
N LEU A 250 1.37 1.70 4.79
CA LEU A 250 2.45 1.82 3.81
C LEU A 250 3.75 2.40 4.39
N ALA A 251 3.66 3.28 5.38
CA ALA A 251 4.83 3.82 6.07
C ALA A 251 5.52 2.79 6.97
N LEU A 252 4.73 1.98 7.69
CA LEU A 252 5.23 1.00 8.66
C LEU A 252 5.65 -0.33 8.00
N THR A 253 4.92 -0.79 6.99
CA THR A 253 5.12 -2.10 6.33
C THR A 253 5.99 -2.01 5.08
N GLU A 254 5.88 -0.92 4.30
CA GLU A 254 6.63 -0.72 3.05
C GLU A 254 7.65 0.43 3.12
N GLY A 255 7.82 1.07 4.28
CA GLY A 255 8.80 2.15 4.49
C GLY A 255 8.51 3.44 3.70
N MET A 256 7.32 3.55 3.11
CA MET A 256 6.92 4.70 2.29
C MET A 256 6.81 5.94 3.16
N SER A 257 7.67 6.93 2.89
CA SER A 257 7.88 8.08 3.77
C SER A 257 7.59 9.41 3.09
N THR A 258 7.08 9.38 1.85
CA THR A 258 6.64 10.57 1.13
C THR A 258 5.48 10.26 0.20
N PHE A 259 4.30 10.80 0.50
CA PHE A 259 3.07 10.50 -0.24
C PHE A 259 2.64 11.70 -1.07
N ILE A 260 2.46 11.48 -2.37
CA ILE A 260 2.23 12.53 -3.36
C ILE A 260 0.85 12.32 -3.99
N LEU A 261 -0.12 13.13 -3.62
CA LEU A 261 -1.50 13.04 -4.10
C LEU A 261 -1.60 13.50 -5.56
N MET A 262 -2.07 12.66 -6.47
CA MET A 262 -2.39 13.09 -7.84
C MET A 262 -3.67 13.92 -7.84
N VAL A 263 -3.53 15.25 -7.96
CA VAL A 263 -4.65 16.19 -7.95
C VAL A 263 -5.12 16.46 -9.38
N ARG A 264 -6.44 16.40 -9.59
CA ARG A 264 -7.07 16.76 -10.87
C ARG A 264 -7.51 18.23 -10.86
N ALA A 265 -7.73 18.81 -12.05
CA ALA A 265 -8.52 20.04 -12.16
C ALA A 265 -9.89 19.87 -11.47
N GLY A 266 -10.31 20.85 -10.67
CA GLY A 266 -11.46 20.78 -9.75
C GLY A 266 -11.23 20.02 -8.43
N GLY A 267 -10.00 19.54 -8.16
CA GLY A 267 -9.67 18.65 -7.04
C GLY A 267 -9.61 19.28 -5.63
N ASP A 268 -10.06 20.52 -5.44
CA ASP A 268 -9.96 21.27 -4.17
C ASP A 268 -10.45 20.52 -2.94
N SER A 269 -11.65 19.96 -3.01
CA SER A 269 -12.28 19.27 -1.87
C SER A 269 -11.53 18.00 -1.48
N GLU A 270 -10.87 17.37 -2.46
CA GLU A 270 -10.10 16.15 -2.30
C GLU A 270 -8.72 16.45 -1.71
N LEU A 271 -8.04 17.49 -2.22
CA LEU A 271 -6.80 18.01 -1.66
C LEU A 271 -6.99 18.51 -0.20
N ARG A 272 -8.05 19.27 0.07
CA ARG A 272 -8.39 19.73 1.43
C ARG A 272 -8.62 18.56 2.38
N ARG A 273 -9.38 17.55 1.96
CA ARG A 273 -9.66 16.35 2.76
C ARG A 273 -8.39 15.56 3.06
N PHE A 274 -7.54 15.36 2.05
CA PHE A 274 -6.25 14.70 2.24
C PHE A 274 -5.38 15.46 3.24
N ALA A 275 -5.23 16.77 3.08
CA ALA A 275 -4.34 17.56 3.93
C ALA A 275 -4.85 17.80 5.36
N LEU A 276 -6.16 17.96 5.55
CA LEU A 276 -6.75 18.33 6.85
C LEU A 276 -7.21 17.12 7.68
N ASP A 277 -7.67 16.06 7.04
CA ASP A 277 -8.20 14.88 7.73
C ASP A 277 -7.15 13.75 7.71
N VAL A 278 -6.66 13.37 6.52
CA VAL A 278 -5.82 12.17 6.33
C VAL A 278 -4.38 12.35 6.81
N VAL A 279 -3.74 13.48 6.49
CA VAL A 279 -2.31 13.71 6.81
C VAL A 279 -2.03 13.79 8.32
N PRO A 280 -2.81 14.51 9.15
CA PRO A 280 -2.58 14.54 10.59
C PRO A 280 -2.78 13.17 11.24
N GLU A 281 -3.88 12.49 10.91
CA GLU A 281 -4.22 11.17 11.45
C GLU A 281 -3.16 10.12 11.07
N ALA A 282 -2.70 10.08 9.82
CA ALA A 282 -1.62 9.20 9.40
C ALA A 282 -0.29 9.48 10.13
N LYS A 283 0.03 10.76 10.41
CA LYS A 283 1.21 11.14 11.21
C LYS A 283 1.07 10.66 12.66
N GLU A 284 -0.10 10.78 13.26
CA GLU A 284 -0.38 10.30 14.62
C GLU A 284 -0.32 8.77 14.73
N LEU A 285 -0.94 8.04 13.80
CA LEU A 285 -0.90 6.57 13.74
C LEU A 285 0.54 6.04 13.65
N VAL A 286 1.35 6.59 12.75
CA VAL A 286 2.77 6.19 12.59
C VAL A 286 3.60 6.57 13.82
N ALA A 287 3.38 7.74 14.42
CA ALA A 287 4.06 8.15 15.64
C ALA A 287 3.71 7.25 16.84
N ALA A 288 2.44 6.86 16.99
CA ALA A 288 1.98 5.94 18.02
C ALA A 288 2.60 4.54 17.84
N ALA A 289 2.57 3.99 16.62
CA ALA A 289 3.16 2.69 16.30
C ALA A 289 4.68 2.65 16.55
N ARG A 290 5.41 3.67 16.10
CA ARG A 290 6.87 3.81 16.37
C ARG A 290 7.16 3.91 17.87
N SER A 291 6.34 4.64 18.62
CA SER A 291 6.49 4.77 20.07
C SER A 291 6.23 3.44 20.80
N ALA A 292 5.19 2.71 20.42
CA ALA A 292 4.87 1.39 20.97
C ALA A 292 5.99 0.37 20.71
N ALA A 293 6.58 0.38 19.51
CA ALA A 293 7.71 -0.47 19.15
C ALA A 293 8.96 -0.21 20.01
N LEU A 294 9.19 1.03 20.45
CA LEU A 294 10.29 1.39 21.36
C LEU A 294 10.04 0.96 22.82
N THR A 295 8.77 0.84 23.23
CA THR A 295 8.41 0.41 24.59
C THR A 295 8.27 -1.10 24.77
N THR A 296 8.14 -1.86 23.68
CA THR A 296 8.06 -3.33 23.71
C THR A 296 9.48 -3.90 23.86
N PRO A 297 9.83 -4.57 24.98
CA PRO A 297 11.14 -5.19 25.12
C PRO A 297 11.31 -6.33 24.09
N PRO A 298 12.51 -6.54 23.54
CA PRO A 298 12.72 -7.56 22.52
C PRO A 298 12.38 -8.96 23.05
N PRO A 299 11.78 -9.84 22.22
CA PRO A 299 11.45 -11.20 22.62
C PRO A 299 12.73 -12.02 22.89
N GLY A 300 13.18 -11.98 24.14
CA GLY A 300 14.43 -12.60 24.61
C GLY A 300 14.77 -12.28 26.06
N GLU A 301 14.55 -11.04 26.53
CA GLU A 301 14.95 -10.68 27.91
C GLU A 301 13.99 -11.22 28.99
N ALA A 302 12.68 -11.28 28.71
CA ALA A 302 11.70 -11.83 29.65
C ALA A 302 11.96 -13.31 30.00
N ALA A 303 12.46 -14.09 29.04
CA ALA A 303 12.83 -15.49 29.26
C ALA A 303 14.05 -15.64 30.19
N SER A 304 15.03 -14.73 30.12
CA SER A 304 16.26 -14.81 30.93
C SER A 304 16.00 -14.75 32.44
N ARG A 305 14.97 -13.99 32.87
CA ARG A 305 14.56 -13.92 34.28
C ARG A 305 13.74 -15.12 34.75
N ALA A 306 13.10 -15.85 33.85
CA ALA A 306 12.30 -17.04 34.18
C ALA A 306 13.11 -18.35 34.19
N VAL A 307 14.17 -18.46 33.39
CA VAL A 307 15.00 -19.68 33.30
C VAL A 307 15.97 -19.83 34.48
N ALA A 308 16.31 -18.73 35.16
CA ALA A 308 17.18 -18.77 36.35
C ALA A 308 16.55 -19.47 37.57
N SER A 309 15.24 -19.77 37.58
CA SER A 309 14.53 -20.39 38.70
C SER A 309 14.09 -21.84 38.47
N SER A 310 14.39 -22.45 37.32
CA SER A 310 13.89 -23.78 36.94
C SER A 310 14.94 -24.79 36.47
N ALA A 311 16.20 -24.39 36.33
CA ALA A 311 17.30 -25.25 35.88
C ALA A 311 17.83 -26.22 36.97
N SER A 312 16.97 -27.09 37.51
CA SER A 312 17.38 -28.18 38.43
C SER A 312 16.57 -29.48 38.29
N ALA A 313 16.31 -29.97 37.08
CA ALA A 313 15.89 -31.36 36.86
C ALA A 313 16.10 -31.86 35.42
N GLY A 314 16.57 -33.11 35.29
CA GLY A 314 16.10 -34.05 34.25
C GLY A 314 16.64 -33.92 32.82
N ALA A 315 17.74 -34.60 32.53
CA ALA A 315 18.14 -34.92 31.15
C ALA A 315 17.52 -36.25 30.69
N SER A 316 17.13 -36.36 29.40
CA SER A 316 17.41 -37.53 28.53
C SER A 316 16.94 -37.30 27.08
N ALA A 317 17.61 -37.96 26.14
CA ALA A 317 17.41 -37.84 24.68
C ALA A 317 16.50 -38.94 24.10
N VAL A 318 16.15 -38.86 22.81
CA VAL A 318 16.31 -39.93 21.77
C VAL A 318 15.88 -39.43 20.36
N THR A 319 16.23 -40.19 19.33
CA THR A 319 16.50 -39.81 17.91
C THR A 319 15.35 -40.01 16.89
N ALA A 320 15.61 -39.58 15.64
CA ALA A 320 14.65 -39.45 14.53
C ALA A 320 14.66 -40.59 13.46
N SER A 321 13.64 -40.61 12.58
CA SER A 321 13.55 -41.09 11.16
C SER A 321 12.06 -41.30 10.80
N GLY A 322 11.53 -41.32 9.56
CA GLY A 322 12.02 -41.14 8.18
C GLY A 322 11.24 -42.04 7.18
N GLY A 323 10.74 -41.54 6.04
CA GLY A 323 10.06 -42.39 5.00
C GLY A 323 9.10 -41.65 4.04
N ALA A 324 8.85 -42.18 2.81
CA ALA A 324 8.21 -41.45 1.69
C ALA A 324 7.32 -42.29 0.73
N VAL A 325 6.28 -41.64 0.14
CA VAL A 325 5.76 -41.60 -1.28
C VAL A 325 5.69 -42.91 -2.13
N PRO A 326 4.53 -43.29 -2.76
CA PRO A 326 4.18 -43.02 -4.20
C PRO A 326 2.63 -43.06 -4.56
N SER A 327 2.09 -42.98 -5.81
CA SER A 327 2.30 -42.16 -7.05
C SER A 327 1.24 -42.42 -8.18
N GLY A 328 0.80 -41.41 -8.96
CA GLY A 328 0.09 -41.54 -10.29
C GLY A 328 -1.47 -41.49 -10.29
N GLY A 329 -2.21 -41.12 -11.37
CA GLY A 329 -1.86 -40.55 -12.70
C GLY A 329 -3.09 -40.37 -13.68
N ALA A 330 -2.91 -39.53 -14.74
CA ALA A 330 -3.62 -39.44 -16.05
C ALA A 330 -5.13 -39.05 -16.28
N VAL A 331 -5.32 -37.81 -16.82
CA VAL A 331 -6.19 -37.25 -17.92
C VAL A 331 -6.92 -38.26 -18.88
N PRO A 332 -8.06 -38.00 -19.62
CA PRO A 332 -8.39 -36.71 -20.31
C PRO A 332 -9.85 -36.26 -20.70
N SER A 333 -9.91 -35.00 -21.17
CA SER A 333 -10.71 -34.40 -22.29
C SER A 333 -12.27 -34.27 -22.32
N GLY A 334 -12.74 -33.01 -22.32
CA GLY A 334 -13.39 -32.37 -23.50
C GLY A 334 -14.92 -32.20 -23.55
N GLY A 335 -15.42 -30.96 -23.72
CA GLY A 335 -16.84 -30.69 -24.06
C GLY A 335 -17.26 -29.21 -24.02
N ALA A 336 -17.77 -28.69 -25.14
CA ALA A 336 -18.05 -27.27 -25.45
C ALA A 336 -19.15 -26.53 -24.64
N VAL A 337 -19.05 -25.19 -24.65
CA VAL A 337 -19.97 -24.16 -24.10
C VAL A 337 -21.22 -23.95 -24.97
N PRO A 338 -22.35 -23.47 -24.40
CA PRO A 338 -23.08 -22.40 -25.07
C PRO A 338 -23.50 -21.22 -24.16
N SER A 339 -23.45 -20.04 -24.78
CA SER A 339 -23.75 -18.68 -24.32
C SER A 339 -25.15 -18.39 -23.75
N GLY A 340 -25.22 -17.42 -22.84
CA GLY A 340 -26.12 -16.25 -23.00
C GLY A 340 -27.20 -16.03 -21.94
N GLY A 341 -27.15 -14.87 -21.26
CA GLY A 341 -28.22 -14.37 -20.37
C GLY A 341 -27.93 -12.94 -19.90
N ALA A 342 -28.89 -12.02 -20.03
CA ALA A 342 -28.67 -10.58 -19.81
C ALA A 342 -28.94 -10.12 -18.37
N VAL A 343 -28.23 -9.07 -17.95
CA VAL A 343 -28.38 -8.38 -16.67
C VAL A 343 -29.59 -7.42 -16.69
N PRO A 344 -30.43 -7.40 -15.64
CA PRO A 344 -31.27 -6.26 -15.30
C PRO A 344 -30.72 -5.45 -14.11
N SER A 345 -30.97 -4.16 -14.14
CA SER A 345 -30.37 -3.13 -13.28
C SER A 345 -31.10 -2.88 -11.95
N GLY A 346 -30.33 -2.65 -10.89
CA GLY A 346 -30.49 -1.50 -9.98
C GLY A 346 -31.80 -1.35 -9.19
N GLY A 347 -31.77 -1.78 -7.93
CA GLY A 347 -32.68 -1.35 -6.87
C GLY A 347 -31.96 -1.37 -5.53
N ALA A 348 -32.03 -0.28 -4.75
CA ALA A 348 -31.43 -0.24 -3.42
C ALA A 348 -32.25 -1.09 -2.45
N VAL A 349 -31.61 -2.06 -1.79
CA VAL A 349 -32.23 -2.89 -0.75
C VAL A 349 -31.71 -2.44 0.60
N VAL A 350 -32.62 -2.02 1.48
CA VAL A 350 -32.37 -1.83 2.91
C VAL A 350 -32.61 -3.18 3.56
N HIS A 351 -31.58 -3.77 4.19
CA HIS A 351 -31.71 -5.01 4.94
C HIS A 351 -31.94 -4.73 6.43
N ASP A 352 -33.02 -5.30 6.96
CA ASP A 352 -33.40 -5.31 8.37
C ASP A 352 -32.72 -6.52 9.05
N PRO A 353 -32.07 -6.39 10.22
CA PRO A 353 -31.34 -7.49 10.81
C PRO A 353 -32.27 -8.54 11.45
N ALA A 354 -31.91 -9.81 11.25
CA ALA A 354 -32.51 -11.02 11.84
C ALA A 354 -33.90 -11.48 11.33
N THR A 355 -33.88 -12.24 10.22
CA THR A 355 -34.38 -13.64 10.23
C THR A 355 -33.58 -14.50 9.25
N SER A 356 -32.92 -15.55 9.75
CA SER A 356 -32.30 -16.58 8.91
C SER A 356 -33.37 -17.54 8.38
N ASP A 357 -33.73 -17.44 7.09
CA ASP A 357 -34.67 -18.40 6.49
C ASP A 357 -33.97 -19.75 6.27
N GLY A 358 -34.44 -20.77 6.99
CA GLY A 358 -33.77 -22.06 7.09
C GLY A 358 -34.09 -22.99 5.92
N ALA A 359 -33.15 -23.13 4.98
CA ALA A 359 -33.20 -24.17 3.94
C ALA A 359 -31.82 -24.79 3.61
N GLY A 360 -31.27 -25.55 4.56
CA GLY A 360 -30.40 -26.70 4.25
C GLY A 360 -28.92 -26.46 3.94
N ARG A 361 -28.09 -26.32 4.98
CA ARG A 361 -26.73 -26.89 5.12
C ARG A 361 -26.24 -26.61 6.56
N ARG A 362 -26.42 -27.56 7.50
CA ARG A 362 -25.69 -27.49 8.79
C ARG A 362 -24.33 -28.17 8.61
N ALA A 363 -23.29 -27.38 8.38
CA ALA A 363 -21.91 -27.85 8.29
C ALA A 363 -21.11 -27.38 9.51
N VAL A 364 -20.43 -28.31 10.20
CA VAL A 364 -19.36 -28.11 11.19
C VAL A 364 -19.33 -26.75 11.93
N THR A 365 -19.93 -26.69 13.12
CA THR A 365 -19.71 -25.58 14.05
C THR A 365 -18.29 -25.62 14.61
N VAL A 366 -17.48 -24.57 14.40
CA VAL A 366 -16.10 -24.48 14.90
C VAL A 366 -16.01 -24.16 16.39
N TRP A 367 -17.07 -23.61 16.99
CA TRP A 367 -17.18 -23.32 18.42
C TRP A 367 -18.63 -23.39 18.93
N ASP A 368 -18.82 -23.39 20.24
CA ASP A 368 -20.14 -23.31 20.88
C ASP A 368 -20.58 -21.86 21.07
N GLU A 369 -21.63 -21.50 20.34
CA GLU A 369 -22.31 -20.19 20.41
C GLU A 369 -22.86 -19.87 21.81
N SER A 370 -23.35 -20.88 22.54
CA SER A 370 -23.98 -20.70 23.85
C SER A 370 -22.97 -20.43 24.97
N ALA A 371 -21.67 -20.63 24.69
CA ALA A 371 -20.57 -20.34 25.61
C ALA A 371 -19.97 -18.93 25.45
N ARG A 372 -20.45 -18.13 24.47
CA ARG A 372 -19.98 -16.75 24.27
C ARG A 372 -20.42 -15.85 25.45
N PRO A 373 -19.49 -15.20 26.17
CA PRO A 373 -19.83 -14.23 27.20
C PRO A 373 -20.45 -12.96 26.60
N THR A 374 -21.21 -12.23 27.40
CA THR A 374 -21.79 -10.94 27.00
C THR A 374 -21.19 -9.78 27.78
N GLY A 375 -21.12 -8.62 27.13
CA GLY A 375 -20.63 -7.38 27.73
C GLY A 375 -21.61 -6.77 28.75
N PRO A 376 -21.21 -5.69 29.42
CA PRO A 376 -22.13 -4.93 30.27
C PRO A 376 -23.25 -4.34 29.41
N ALA A 377 -24.50 -4.56 29.83
CA ALA A 377 -25.66 -4.00 29.12
C ALA A 377 -25.59 -2.46 29.03
N PRO A 378 -25.98 -1.86 27.88
CA PRO A 378 -26.04 -0.40 27.74
C PRO A 378 -26.96 0.25 28.77
N ASP A 379 -26.61 1.44 29.25
CA ASP A 379 -27.48 2.23 30.12
C ASP A 379 -28.53 2.99 29.27
N PRO A 380 -29.83 2.63 29.33
CA PRO A 380 -30.86 3.29 28.54
C PRO A 380 -31.10 4.75 28.95
N ALA A 381 -30.56 5.22 30.09
CA ALA A 381 -30.64 6.61 30.51
C ALA A 381 -29.60 7.53 29.83
N VAL A 382 -28.59 6.98 29.14
CA VAL A 382 -27.49 7.75 28.54
C VAL A 382 -27.37 7.49 27.03
N PRO A 383 -28.21 8.11 26.19
CA PRO A 383 -28.16 7.90 24.74
C PRO A 383 -26.88 8.47 24.12
N LEU A 384 -26.22 7.67 23.27
CA LEU A 384 -25.03 8.10 22.53
C LEU A 384 -25.31 9.33 21.64
N THR A 385 -24.32 10.21 21.50
CA THR A 385 -24.36 11.30 20.52
C THR A 385 -24.15 10.77 19.08
N ALA A 386 -24.42 11.60 18.07
CA ALA A 386 -24.20 11.22 16.67
C ALA A 386 -22.72 10.90 16.37
N ALA A 387 -21.79 11.67 16.94
CA ALA A 387 -20.35 11.40 16.81
C ALA A 387 -19.93 10.09 17.49
N GLN A 388 -20.52 9.74 18.63
CA GLN A 388 -20.27 8.47 19.31
C GLN A 388 -20.82 7.27 18.54
N ARG A 389 -22.02 7.39 17.93
CA ARG A 389 -22.51 6.34 17.03
C ARG A 389 -21.60 6.12 15.83
N ALA A 390 -20.92 7.16 15.34
CA ALA A 390 -20.02 7.04 14.20
C ALA A 390 -18.81 6.12 14.46
N SER A 391 -18.28 6.08 15.69
CA SER A 391 -17.19 5.16 16.06
C SER A 391 -17.61 3.70 15.95
N GLY A 392 -18.76 3.32 16.53
CA GLY A 392 -19.30 1.96 16.39
C GLY A 392 -19.76 1.62 14.96
N GLN A 393 -20.25 2.61 14.21
CA GLN A 393 -20.64 2.42 12.80
C GLN A 393 -19.45 2.09 11.89
N HIS A 394 -18.22 2.51 12.23
CA HIS A 394 -17.05 2.19 11.43
C HIS A 394 -16.82 0.67 11.32
N LEU A 395 -16.92 -0.04 12.45
CA LEU A 395 -16.81 -1.50 12.52
C LEU A 395 -17.86 -2.17 11.62
N VAL A 396 -19.13 -1.76 11.74
CA VAL A 396 -20.24 -2.25 10.91
C VAL A 396 -19.97 -2.01 9.42
N ASP A 397 -19.49 -0.82 9.04
CA ASP A 397 -19.17 -0.48 7.65
C ASP A 397 -18.04 -1.37 7.07
N VAL A 398 -17.06 -1.78 7.89
CA VAL A 398 -16.00 -2.74 7.50
C VAL A 398 -16.58 -4.14 7.35
N HIS A 399 -17.40 -4.58 8.30
CA HIS A 399 -18.01 -5.91 8.29
C HIS A 399 -18.99 -6.09 7.12
N ASP A 400 -19.76 -5.06 6.77
CA ASP A 400 -20.64 -5.09 5.59
C ASP A 400 -19.85 -5.23 4.28
N HIS A 401 -18.65 -4.65 4.20
CA HIS A 401 -17.75 -4.89 3.07
C HIS A 401 -17.22 -6.34 3.05
N LEU A 402 -16.80 -6.88 4.21
CA LEU A 402 -16.36 -8.28 4.33
C LEU A 402 -17.48 -9.27 3.94
N ARG A 403 -18.72 -9.00 4.33
CA ARG A 403 -19.92 -9.77 3.94
C ARG A 403 -20.11 -9.78 2.43
N GLN A 404 -20.07 -8.61 1.78
CA GLN A 404 -20.26 -8.47 0.33
C GLN A 404 -19.19 -9.20 -0.49
N GLU A 405 -17.92 -9.17 -0.06
CA GLU A 405 -16.83 -9.90 -0.71
C GLU A 405 -16.97 -11.43 -0.51
N LEU A 406 -17.43 -11.87 0.67
CA LEU A 406 -17.70 -13.28 0.99
C LEU A 406 -18.85 -13.86 0.16
N GLU A 407 -19.90 -13.09 -0.05
CA GLU A 407 -21.01 -13.46 -0.95
C GLU A 407 -20.55 -13.60 -2.39
N GLN A 408 -19.79 -12.63 -2.92
CA GLN A 408 -19.22 -12.70 -4.26
C GLN A 408 -18.28 -13.90 -4.45
N LEU A 409 -17.45 -14.21 -3.44
CA LEU A 409 -16.59 -15.40 -3.43
C LEU A 409 -17.42 -16.70 -3.49
N ARG A 410 -18.45 -16.82 -2.66
CA ARG A 410 -19.37 -17.97 -2.63
C ARG A 410 -20.07 -18.15 -3.98
N ASP A 411 -20.59 -17.07 -4.55
CA ASP A 411 -21.33 -17.09 -5.80
C ASP A 411 -20.41 -17.48 -6.97
N LEU A 412 -19.14 -17.08 -6.96
CA LEU A 412 -18.14 -17.52 -7.95
C LEU A 412 -17.78 -18.99 -7.79
N VAL A 413 -17.61 -19.50 -6.56
CA VAL A 413 -17.36 -20.93 -6.30
C VAL A 413 -18.54 -21.78 -6.79
N GLU A 414 -19.79 -21.36 -6.55
CA GLU A 414 -20.96 -22.07 -7.05
C GLU A 414 -21.11 -21.97 -8.58
N GLN A 415 -20.79 -20.84 -9.22
CA GLN A 415 -20.78 -20.70 -10.69
C GLN A 415 -19.73 -21.59 -11.37
N VAL A 416 -18.52 -21.70 -10.80
CA VAL A 416 -17.48 -22.66 -11.23
C VAL A 416 -17.98 -24.10 -11.06
N ALA A 417 -18.54 -24.42 -9.89
CA ALA A 417 -18.98 -25.77 -9.58
C ALA A 417 -20.22 -26.23 -10.37
N ALA A 418 -21.01 -25.29 -10.89
CA ALA A 418 -22.09 -25.53 -11.85
C ALA A 418 -21.59 -25.61 -13.31
N GLY A 419 -20.31 -25.32 -13.58
CA GLY A 419 -19.75 -25.24 -14.93
C GLY A 419 -20.25 -24.04 -15.75
N ALA A 420 -20.84 -23.03 -15.10
CA ALA A 420 -21.36 -21.84 -15.76
C ALA A 420 -20.25 -20.84 -16.13
N ILE A 421 -19.11 -20.90 -15.43
CA ILE A 421 -17.91 -20.09 -15.68
C ILE A 421 -16.69 -21.02 -15.62
N ASP A 422 -15.78 -20.90 -16.59
CA ASP A 422 -14.50 -21.64 -16.57
C ASP A 422 -13.61 -21.20 -15.40
N LEU A 423 -12.74 -22.09 -14.92
CA LEU A 423 -11.77 -21.77 -13.86
C LEU A 423 -10.88 -20.56 -14.21
N GLY A 424 -10.55 -20.34 -15.49
CA GLY A 424 -9.80 -19.19 -15.97
C GLY A 424 -10.60 -17.88 -15.93
N ASP A 425 -11.89 -17.93 -16.25
CA ASP A 425 -12.79 -16.76 -16.24
C ASP A 425 -13.21 -16.40 -14.81
N ALA A 426 -13.54 -17.39 -13.98
CA ALA A 426 -13.80 -17.19 -12.56
C ALA A 426 -12.56 -16.65 -11.85
N ARG A 427 -11.37 -17.17 -12.17
CA ARG A 427 -10.09 -16.55 -11.77
C ARG A 427 -10.01 -15.11 -12.25
N SER A 428 -10.38 -14.78 -13.49
CA SER A 428 -10.38 -13.39 -13.97
C SER A 428 -11.32 -12.50 -13.16
N MET A 429 -12.50 -13.01 -12.78
CA MET A 429 -13.52 -12.31 -11.99
C MET A 429 -13.15 -12.12 -10.51
N ILE A 430 -12.67 -13.17 -9.84
CA ILE A 430 -12.09 -13.10 -8.47
C ILE A 430 -10.97 -12.05 -8.45
N ASN A 431 -10.19 -11.96 -9.53
CA ASN A 431 -9.17 -10.93 -9.63
C ASN A 431 -9.76 -9.51 -9.83
N THR A 432 -10.94 -9.33 -10.44
CA THR A 432 -11.57 -8.00 -10.64
C THR A 432 -12.51 -7.56 -9.53
N MET A 433 -12.89 -8.46 -8.63
CA MET A 433 -13.34 -8.08 -7.28
C MET A 433 -12.23 -7.29 -6.57
N THR A 434 -12.55 -6.65 -5.45
CA THR A 434 -11.78 -5.50 -4.95
C THR A 434 -10.26 -5.78 -4.83
N MET A 435 -9.51 -5.23 -5.80
CA MET A 435 -8.04 -5.10 -5.89
C MET A 435 -7.13 -6.26 -6.40
N ARG A 436 -6.96 -6.34 -7.74
CA ARG A 436 -5.77 -6.85 -8.49
C ARG A 436 -4.44 -6.20 -8.05
N GLN A 437 -3.21 -6.71 -8.20
CA GLN A 437 -2.53 -7.97 -8.59
C GLN A 437 -1.00 -7.74 -8.36
N ASN A 438 -0.04 -8.68 -8.43
CA ASN A 438 0.09 -10.09 -8.84
C ASN A 438 1.37 -10.65 -8.18
N SER A 439 1.44 -11.95 -7.88
CA SER A 439 2.65 -12.74 -8.15
C SER A 439 2.30 -14.20 -8.46
N TRP A 440 3.23 -14.92 -9.09
CA TRP A 440 3.00 -16.27 -9.60
C TRP A 440 3.24 -17.33 -8.54
N THR A 441 2.22 -18.10 -8.17
CA THR A 441 2.19 -19.58 -8.08
C THR A 441 0.75 -20.03 -7.75
N LEU A 442 0.45 -21.32 -7.90
CA LEU A 442 -0.89 -21.91 -8.00
C LEU A 442 -1.77 -21.85 -6.73
N GLY A 443 -1.28 -21.30 -5.60
CA GLY A 443 -2.02 -21.22 -4.32
C GLY A 443 -2.64 -19.85 -3.99
N THR A 444 -2.00 -18.76 -4.41
CA THR A 444 -2.25 -17.35 -3.98
C THR A 444 -3.58 -16.76 -4.48
N TYR A 445 -4.73 -17.40 -4.21
CA TYR A 445 -6.04 -16.99 -4.74
C TYR A 445 -7.12 -16.76 -3.66
N CYS A 446 -7.16 -17.50 -2.55
CA CYS A 446 -7.87 -17.02 -1.36
C CYS A 446 -7.02 -16.07 -0.52
N GLU A 447 -5.70 -16.05 -0.72
CA GLU A 447 -4.73 -15.21 -0.02
C GLU A 447 -5.15 -13.72 0.04
N SER A 448 -5.83 -13.17 -0.98
CA SER A 448 -6.28 -11.76 -0.95
C SER A 448 -7.40 -11.52 0.08
N TYR A 449 -8.50 -12.27 0.02
CA TYR A 449 -9.60 -12.14 0.99
C TYR A 449 -9.15 -12.57 2.40
N CYS A 450 -8.39 -13.68 2.48
CA CYS A 450 -7.82 -14.15 3.75
C CYS A 450 -6.91 -13.10 4.37
N ARG A 451 -6.10 -12.38 3.59
CA ARG A 451 -5.25 -11.30 4.09
C ARG A 451 -6.08 -10.11 4.58
N VAL A 452 -7.17 -9.72 3.91
CA VAL A 452 -8.03 -8.62 4.40
C VAL A 452 -8.62 -8.99 5.77
N VAL A 453 -9.22 -10.18 5.90
CA VAL A 453 -9.74 -10.71 7.16
C VAL A 453 -8.65 -10.82 8.24
N THR A 454 -7.48 -11.36 7.89
CA THR A 454 -6.34 -11.47 8.82
C THR A 454 -5.83 -10.10 9.27
N THR A 455 -5.79 -9.10 8.37
CA THR A 455 -5.32 -7.75 8.68
C THR A 455 -6.29 -7.02 9.60
N HIS A 456 -7.60 -7.13 9.32
CA HIS A 456 -8.69 -6.62 10.18
C HIS A 456 -8.55 -7.15 11.61
N HIS A 457 -8.58 -8.47 11.79
CA HIS A 457 -8.42 -9.10 13.11
C HIS A 457 -7.07 -8.77 13.78
N THR A 458 -5.98 -8.66 13.02
CA THR A 458 -4.66 -8.25 13.56
C THR A 458 -4.68 -6.81 14.07
N ILE A 459 -5.37 -5.88 13.38
CA ILE A 459 -5.53 -4.50 13.84
C ILE A 459 -6.31 -4.49 15.16
N GLU A 460 -7.34 -5.32 15.28
CA GLU A 460 -8.17 -5.42 16.47
C GLU A 460 -7.40 -6.00 17.66
N ASP A 461 -6.74 -7.15 17.49
CA ASP A 461 -5.91 -7.80 18.51
C ASP A 461 -4.81 -6.89 19.05
N VAL A 462 -4.16 -6.11 18.17
CA VAL A 462 -2.99 -5.29 18.51
C VAL A 462 -3.35 -3.88 18.98
N ASN A 463 -4.46 -3.30 18.51
CA ASN A 463 -4.83 -1.90 18.81
C ASN A 463 -6.16 -1.76 19.55
N LEU A 464 -7.24 -2.34 19.03
CA LEU A 464 -8.59 -2.12 19.54
C LEU A 464 -8.81 -2.82 20.89
N PHE A 465 -8.48 -4.11 20.94
CA PHE A 465 -8.71 -4.98 22.09
C PHE A 465 -7.91 -4.55 23.33
N PRO A 466 -6.62 -4.16 23.26
CA PRO A 466 -5.89 -3.60 24.40
C PRO A 466 -6.52 -2.30 24.94
N ARG A 467 -7.02 -1.42 24.05
CA ARG A 467 -7.71 -0.17 24.45
C ARG A 467 -9.03 -0.47 25.17
N LEU A 468 -9.84 -1.41 24.66
CA LEU A 468 -11.09 -1.84 25.29
C LEU A 468 -10.85 -2.46 26.67
N ARG A 469 -9.87 -3.37 26.79
CA ARG A 469 -9.47 -3.98 28.07
C ARG A 469 -9.04 -2.93 29.10
N ALA A 470 -8.31 -1.90 28.69
CA ALA A 470 -7.86 -0.82 29.56
C ALA A 470 -9.00 0.15 29.96
N ALA A 471 -9.96 0.41 29.06
CA ALA A 471 -11.02 1.39 29.26
C ALA A 471 -12.23 0.86 30.04
N ASP A 472 -12.60 -0.42 29.89
CA ASP A 472 -13.70 -1.05 30.64
C ASP A 472 -13.39 -2.53 30.93
N PRO A 473 -12.82 -2.86 32.12
CA PRO A 473 -12.43 -4.22 32.46
C PRO A 473 -13.55 -5.27 32.44
N ARG A 474 -14.82 -4.84 32.35
CA ARG A 474 -15.98 -5.73 32.19
C ARG A 474 -16.10 -6.31 30.77
N LEU A 475 -15.41 -5.74 29.79
CA LEU A 475 -15.34 -6.24 28.42
C LEU A 475 -14.30 -7.35 28.23
N VAL A 476 -13.37 -7.53 29.18
CA VAL A 476 -12.28 -8.52 29.08
C VAL A 476 -12.78 -9.91 28.64
N PRO A 477 -13.87 -10.50 29.20
CA PRO A 477 -14.35 -11.81 28.75
C PRO A 477 -14.79 -11.87 27.28
N VAL A 478 -15.39 -10.78 26.77
CA VAL A 478 -15.80 -10.66 25.35
C VAL A 478 -14.57 -10.53 24.46
N VAL A 479 -13.64 -9.65 24.83
CA VAL A 479 -12.44 -9.37 24.05
C VAL A 479 -11.52 -10.60 23.99
N ASP A 480 -11.29 -11.27 25.12
CA ASP A 480 -10.53 -12.53 25.18
C ASP A 480 -11.21 -13.64 24.37
N ARG A 481 -12.54 -13.59 24.21
CA ARG A 481 -13.28 -14.52 23.37
C ARG A 481 -13.13 -14.21 21.88
N LEU A 482 -13.15 -12.94 21.47
CA LEU A 482 -12.98 -12.53 20.08
C LEU A 482 -11.56 -12.87 19.58
N GLU A 483 -10.52 -12.56 20.35
CA GLU A 483 -9.13 -12.93 20.06
C GLU A 483 -8.97 -14.47 19.91
N ALA A 484 -9.65 -15.25 20.75
CA ALA A 484 -9.67 -16.72 20.59
C ALA A 484 -10.42 -17.19 19.32
N GLU A 485 -11.44 -16.46 18.87
CA GLU A 485 -12.13 -16.73 17.59
C GLU A 485 -11.28 -16.32 16.38
N HIS A 486 -10.48 -15.25 16.47
CA HIS A 486 -9.51 -14.86 15.43
C HIS A 486 -8.51 -15.97 15.12
N HIS A 487 -7.97 -16.64 16.14
CA HIS A 487 -7.09 -17.81 15.96
C HIS A 487 -7.80 -18.97 15.23
N VAL A 488 -9.06 -19.26 15.57
CA VAL A 488 -9.83 -20.30 14.88
C VAL A 488 -10.17 -19.90 13.45
N ILE A 489 -10.45 -18.62 13.19
CA ILE A 489 -10.65 -18.10 11.84
C ILE A 489 -9.37 -18.26 11.01
N ALA A 490 -8.19 -17.96 11.56
CA ALA A 490 -6.92 -18.18 10.87
C ALA A 490 -6.76 -19.66 10.43
N GLU A 491 -7.05 -20.63 11.30
CA GLU A 491 -7.06 -22.05 10.91
C GLU A 491 -8.08 -22.37 9.78
N VAL A 492 -9.24 -21.70 9.78
CA VAL A 492 -10.25 -21.89 8.72
C VAL A 492 -9.79 -21.29 7.39
N LEU A 493 -9.13 -20.12 7.41
CA LEU A 493 -8.52 -19.50 6.23
C LEU A 493 -7.41 -20.40 5.64
N GLU A 494 -6.54 -20.99 6.48
CA GLU A 494 -5.53 -21.97 6.05
C GLU A 494 -6.15 -23.20 5.37
N ARG A 495 -7.30 -23.69 5.89
CA ARG A 495 -8.02 -24.82 5.27
C ARG A 495 -8.60 -24.46 3.89
N VAL A 496 -9.01 -23.21 3.68
CA VAL A 496 -9.48 -22.72 2.36
C VAL A 496 -8.32 -22.64 1.37
N ASP A 497 -7.16 -22.12 1.79
CA ASP A 497 -5.96 -22.10 0.94
C ASP A 497 -5.52 -23.51 0.53
N ALA A 498 -5.42 -24.43 1.50
CA ALA A 498 -5.10 -25.83 1.26
C ALA A 498 -6.09 -26.51 0.29
N ALA A 499 -7.39 -26.18 0.40
CA ALA A 499 -8.42 -26.69 -0.52
C ALA A 499 -8.24 -26.15 -1.95
N LEU A 500 -7.90 -24.87 -2.13
CA LEU A 500 -7.62 -24.28 -3.45
C LEU A 500 -6.35 -24.85 -4.08
N VAL A 501 -5.27 -25.02 -3.32
CA VAL A 501 -4.03 -25.66 -3.80
C VAL A 501 -4.33 -27.10 -4.25
N ALA A 502 -5.11 -27.84 -3.48
CA ALA A 502 -5.52 -29.20 -3.82
C ALA A 502 -6.45 -29.26 -5.05
N MET A 503 -7.24 -28.21 -5.31
CA MET A 503 -8.25 -28.18 -6.37
C MET A 503 -7.67 -28.51 -7.75
N VAL A 504 -6.48 -28.00 -8.06
CA VAL A 504 -5.87 -28.17 -9.40
C VAL A 504 -5.29 -29.57 -9.61
N SER A 505 -5.08 -30.34 -8.53
CA SER A 505 -4.46 -31.67 -8.57
C SER A 505 -5.46 -32.82 -8.38
N ARG A 506 -6.76 -32.53 -8.17
CA ARG A 506 -7.74 -33.53 -7.72
C ARG A 506 -9.10 -33.44 -8.44
N PRO A 507 -9.72 -34.57 -8.84
CA PRO A 507 -11.04 -34.57 -9.49
C PRO A 507 -12.19 -34.06 -8.61
N ASP A 508 -12.08 -34.21 -7.29
CA ASP A 508 -13.03 -33.76 -6.27
C ASP A 508 -12.72 -32.34 -5.75
N GLY A 509 -11.73 -31.66 -6.33
CA GLY A 509 -11.16 -30.40 -5.85
C GLY A 509 -12.17 -29.30 -5.54
N ILE A 510 -13.13 -29.07 -6.45
CA ILE A 510 -14.14 -28.02 -6.30
C ILE A 510 -15.13 -28.30 -5.14
N ALA A 511 -15.36 -29.57 -4.80
CA ALA A 511 -16.20 -29.94 -3.66
C ALA A 511 -15.51 -29.62 -2.32
N ALA A 512 -14.19 -29.83 -2.23
CA ALA A 512 -13.39 -29.45 -1.07
C ALA A 512 -13.35 -27.92 -0.89
N VAL A 513 -13.17 -27.16 -1.99
CA VAL A 513 -13.22 -25.69 -1.96
C VAL A 513 -14.60 -25.19 -1.52
N ARG A 514 -15.68 -25.72 -2.08
CA ARG A 514 -17.06 -25.40 -1.66
C ARG A 514 -17.29 -25.69 -0.18
N GLN A 515 -16.76 -26.79 0.36
CA GLN A 515 -16.87 -27.12 1.78
C GLN A 515 -16.07 -26.16 2.66
N ALA A 516 -14.84 -25.82 2.27
CA ALA A 516 -13.98 -24.92 3.03
C ALA A 516 -14.52 -23.47 3.03
N VAL A 517 -14.97 -22.96 1.87
CA VAL A 517 -15.60 -21.63 1.76
C VAL A 517 -16.95 -21.60 2.49
N GLY A 518 -17.71 -22.69 2.51
CA GLY A 518 -18.90 -22.82 3.34
C GLY A 518 -18.58 -22.70 4.84
N LEU A 519 -17.56 -23.42 5.31
CA LEU A 519 -17.09 -23.32 6.70
C LEU A 519 -16.62 -21.90 7.04
N LEU A 520 -15.87 -21.26 6.16
CA LEU A 520 -15.46 -19.86 6.31
C LEU A 520 -16.65 -18.91 6.39
N THR A 521 -17.68 -19.14 5.57
CA THR A 521 -18.91 -18.35 5.55
C THR A 521 -19.64 -18.42 6.89
N ASP A 522 -19.92 -19.64 7.36
CA ASP A 522 -20.63 -19.86 8.63
C ASP A 522 -19.83 -19.32 9.82
N THR A 523 -18.50 -19.46 9.78
CA THR A 523 -17.57 -18.98 10.82
C THR A 523 -17.54 -17.45 10.89
N LEU A 524 -17.27 -16.76 9.77
CA LEU A 524 -17.17 -15.29 9.74
C LEU A 524 -18.49 -14.61 10.04
N LEU A 525 -19.60 -15.07 9.44
CA LEU A 525 -20.90 -14.44 9.69
C LEU A 525 -21.32 -14.55 11.16
N SER A 526 -20.99 -15.66 11.85
CA SER A 526 -21.23 -15.78 13.28
C SER A 526 -20.29 -14.90 14.12
N HIS A 527 -19.03 -14.75 13.70
CA HIS A 527 -18.05 -13.92 14.39
C HIS A 527 -18.37 -12.42 14.32
N LEU A 528 -18.53 -11.88 13.10
CA LEU A 528 -18.82 -10.46 12.86
C LEU A 528 -20.13 -10.02 13.55
N ALA A 529 -21.14 -10.90 13.60
CA ALA A 529 -22.42 -10.63 14.28
C ALA A 529 -22.36 -10.73 15.81
N TYR A 530 -21.34 -11.39 16.38
CA TYR A 530 -21.06 -11.35 17.81
C TYR A 530 -20.31 -10.09 18.17
N GLU A 531 -19.26 -9.77 17.43
CA GLU A 531 -18.45 -8.58 17.64
C GLU A 531 -19.27 -7.30 17.53
N GLU A 532 -20.09 -7.15 16.48
CA GLU A 532 -20.99 -5.99 16.33
C GLU A 532 -21.92 -5.83 17.53
N ARG A 533 -22.50 -6.93 18.01
CA ARG A 533 -23.46 -6.91 19.12
C ARG A 533 -22.81 -6.47 20.42
N GLU A 534 -21.60 -6.93 20.71
CA GLU A 534 -20.96 -6.65 22.00
C GLU A 534 -20.06 -5.39 21.97
N LEU A 535 -19.51 -4.98 20.82
CA LEU A 535 -18.52 -3.89 20.74
C LEU A 535 -19.05 -2.56 20.16
N VAL A 536 -20.10 -2.54 19.32
CA VAL A 536 -20.58 -1.28 18.68
C VAL A 536 -21.00 -0.21 19.71
N GLU A 537 -21.68 -0.59 20.80
CA GLU A 537 -22.00 0.35 21.88
C GLU A 537 -20.75 0.77 22.67
N PRO A 538 -19.91 -0.16 23.19
CA PRO A 538 -18.70 0.22 23.90
C PRO A 538 -17.76 1.13 23.11
N LEU A 539 -17.54 0.87 21.82
CA LEU A 539 -16.69 1.71 20.96
C LEU A 539 -17.22 3.16 20.92
N GLY A 540 -18.52 3.34 20.72
CA GLY A 540 -19.16 4.66 20.75
C GLY A 540 -19.17 5.32 22.13
N ARG A 541 -19.42 4.56 23.19
CA ARG A 541 -19.42 5.06 24.58
C ARG A 541 -18.04 5.50 25.03
N LEU A 542 -17.02 4.69 24.75
CA LEU A 542 -15.62 4.90 25.15
C LEU A 542 -14.85 5.81 24.18
N ARG A 543 -15.40 6.08 22.98
CA ARG A 543 -14.78 6.86 21.89
C ARG A 543 -13.45 6.26 21.43
N ILE A 544 -13.43 4.94 21.31
CA ILE A 544 -12.31 4.20 20.76
C ILE A 544 -12.58 3.99 19.28
N LEU A 545 -11.58 4.33 18.47
CA LEU A 545 -11.36 3.87 17.10
C LEU A 545 -10.18 2.89 17.17
#